data_AF-A0A2I4HW48-F1
#
_entry.id   AF-A0A2I4HW48-F1
#
_cell.length_a   1.000
_cell.length_b   1.000
_cell.length_c   1.000
_cell.angle_alpha   90.00
_cell.angle_beta   90.00
_cell.angle_gamma   90.00
#
_symmetry.space_group_name_H-M   'P 1'
#
loop_
_entity.id
_entity.type
_entity.pdbx_description
1 polymer ?
#
loop_
_entity_poly.entity_id
_entity_poly.type
_entity_poly.pdbx_seq_one_letter_code
_entity_poly.pdbx_strand_id
1 'polypeptide(L)'
;MEHTEQTRCTELAKSSSVYRSLYSEIEEVGWERLVRLGGDLTFLSFRILDAKSRVHFVEIELDETYPKSPPRVSADVPYIFDLKWSKSSRLKDVVQQFQKHLEKLQEFWSTLDDIDKSLWVVDPKQPSRSMCCRQINIGNDCYIMLYINADDPKSLPECRFMGPGPVVDSLRRIWQRNSRKWTKDKPYLENIACLLETQLPRPIDVQKNDQQMMSWELTVEAELTIDVIILLAIRLSIAFALGTGCVPSPQQGSHSMFYSGIVHTVQSQLL
;
A
#
# COMPACT_ATOMS: atom_id res chain seq x y z
N MET A 1 -43.43 -26.65 10.91
CA MET A 1 -42.59 -26.07 11.96
C MET A 1 -41.28 -26.86 12.06
N GLU A 2 -41.34 -28.19 12.20
CA GLU A 2 -40.15 -29.08 12.22
C GLU A 2 -39.21 -28.98 10.99
N HIS A 3 -39.74 -28.87 9.78
CA HIS A 3 -38.91 -28.76 8.57
C HIS A 3 -38.06 -27.47 8.54
N THR A 4 -38.55 -26.39 9.14
CA THR A 4 -37.85 -25.09 9.21
C THR A 4 -36.73 -25.11 10.26
N GLU A 5 -36.96 -25.81 11.38
CA GLU A 5 -35.97 -25.97 12.44
C GLU A 5 -34.83 -26.90 12.03
N GLN A 6 -35.12 -27.97 11.28
CA GLN A 6 -34.11 -28.90 10.80
C GLN A 6 -33.19 -28.27 9.74
N THR A 7 -33.71 -27.41 8.86
CA THR A 7 -32.91 -26.62 7.92
C THR A 7 -31.99 -25.66 8.67
N ARG A 8 -32.51 -24.94 9.67
CA ARG A 8 -31.74 -24.02 10.52
C ARG A 8 -30.62 -24.73 11.28
N CYS A 9 -30.89 -25.87 11.89
CA CYS A 9 -29.88 -26.66 12.60
C CYS A 9 -28.76 -27.16 11.66
N THR A 10 -29.10 -27.52 10.43
CA THR A 10 -28.14 -27.98 9.41
C THR A 10 -27.26 -26.83 8.91
N GLU A 11 -27.84 -25.64 8.72
CA GLU A 11 -27.10 -24.43 8.34
C GLU A 11 -26.11 -23.99 9.42
N LEU A 12 -26.53 -24.00 10.70
CA LEU A 12 -25.67 -23.69 11.85
C LEU A 12 -24.53 -24.70 12.03
N ALA A 13 -24.80 -26.00 11.80
CA ALA A 13 -23.76 -27.03 11.84
C ALA A 13 -22.74 -26.86 10.70
N LYS A 14 -23.21 -26.52 9.48
CA LYS A 14 -22.36 -26.24 8.33
C LYS A 14 -21.46 -25.02 8.58
N SER A 15 -22.03 -23.90 9.04
CA SER A 15 -21.25 -22.70 9.35
C SER A 15 -20.22 -22.98 10.45
N SER A 16 -20.59 -23.71 11.50
CA SER A 16 -19.65 -24.12 12.55
C SER A 16 -18.47 -24.96 12.01
N SER A 17 -18.73 -25.88 11.08
CA SER A 17 -17.68 -26.70 10.47
C SER A 17 -16.74 -25.89 9.58
N VAL A 18 -17.28 -24.93 8.82
CA VAL A 18 -16.50 -24.02 7.95
C VAL A 18 -15.61 -23.12 8.81
N TYR A 19 -16.15 -22.53 9.87
CA TYR A 19 -15.37 -21.69 10.78
C TYR A 19 -14.25 -22.47 11.47
N ARG A 20 -14.53 -23.70 11.93
CA ARG A 20 -13.50 -24.54 12.54
C ARG A 20 -12.37 -24.87 11.54
N SER A 21 -12.72 -25.13 10.28
CA SER A 21 -11.72 -25.32 9.22
C SER A 21 -10.88 -24.06 9.02
N LEU A 22 -11.52 -22.89 8.93
CA LEU A 22 -10.82 -21.62 8.71
C LEU A 22 -9.88 -21.27 9.88
N TYR A 23 -10.31 -21.45 11.13
CA TYR A 23 -9.44 -21.27 12.29
C TYR A 23 -8.23 -22.20 12.27
N SER A 24 -8.42 -23.46 11.85
CA SER A 24 -7.29 -24.38 11.63
C SER A 24 -6.37 -23.91 10.51
N GLU A 25 -6.88 -23.26 9.47
CA GLU A 25 -6.04 -22.71 8.40
C GLU A 25 -5.24 -21.50 8.85
N ILE A 26 -5.84 -20.63 9.66
CA ILE A 26 -5.15 -19.50 10.28
C ILE A 26 -4.03 -20.00 11.19
N GLU A 27 -4.28 -21.01 12.01
CA GLU A 27 -3.26 -21.65 12.86
C GLU A 27 -2.09 -22.19 12.02
N GLU A 28 -2.37 -22.80 10.86
CA GLU A 28 -1.34 -23.29 9.94
C GLU A 28 -0.51 -22.17 9.30
N VAL A 29 -1.10 -21.01 9.06
CA VAL A 29 -0.37 -19.82 8.60
C VAL A 29 0.45 -19.19 9.73
N GLY A 30 -0.08 -19.19 10.94
CA GLY A 30 0.47 -18.55 12.13
C GLY A 30 -0.35 -17.33 12.54
N TRP A 31 -0.89 -17.36 13.77
CA TRP A 31 -1.65 -16.25 14.36
C TRP A 31 -0.85 -14.96 14.49
N GLU A 32 0.46 -15.06 14.67
CA GLU A 32 1.38 -13.93 14.77
C GLU A 32 1.49 -13.13 13.46
N ARG A 33 1.10 -13.74 12.33
CA ARG A 33 1.07 -13.09 11.02
C ARG A 33 -0.28 -12.47 10.72
N LEU A 34 -1.35 -12.86 11.41
CA LEU A 34 -2.69 -12.34 11.18
C LEU A 34 -2.79 -10.91 11.74
N VAL A 35 -3.14 -9.96 10.88
CA VAL A 35 -3.25 -8.53 11.22
C VAL A 35 -4.71 -8.12 11.37
N ARG A 36 -5.55 -8.60 10.46
CA ARG A 36 -6.99 -8.29 10.43
C ARG A 36 -7.77 -9.56 10.13
N LEU A 37 -8.89 -9.71 10.81
CA LEU A 37 -9.89 -10.73 10.59
C LEU A 37 -11.27 -10.06 10.61
N GLY A 38 -12.02 -10.18 9.52
CA GLY A 38 -13.39 -9.67 9.42
C GLY A 38 -14.31 -10.38 10.41
N GLY A 39 -15.28 -9.66 10.98
CA GLY A 39 -16.19 -10.24 11.98
C GLY A 39 -17.10 -11.35 11.44
N ASP A 40 -17.34 -11.35 10.13
CA ASP A 40 -18.06 -12.37 9.38
C ASP A 40 -17.13 -13.49 8.84
N LEU A 41 -15.82 -13.38 9.12
CA LEU A 41 -14.77 -14.30 8.69
C LEU A 41 -14.63 -14.41 7.16
N THR A 42 -15.10 -13.41 6.41
CA THR A 42 -14.95 -13.34 4.95
C THR A 42 -13.68 -12.60 4.51
N PHE A 43 -13.01 -11.90 5.43
CA PHE A 43 -11.81 -11.11 5.13
C PHE A 43 -10.68 -11.44 6.09
N LEU A 44 -9.47 -11.65 5.55
CA LEU A 44 -8.26 -11.86 6.32
C LEU A 44 -7.13 -11.00 5.75
N SER A 45 -6.25 -10.49 6.61
CA SER A 45 -5.01 -9.83 6.20
C SER A 45 -3.83 -10.43 6.94
N PHE A 46 -2.83 -10.91 6.21
CA PHE A 46 -1.60 -11.46 6.78
C PHE A 46 -0.39 -10.57 6.49
N ARG A 47 0.43 -10.34 7.51
CA ARG A 47 1.73 -9.68 7.43
C ARG A 47 2.80 -10.67 6.98
N ILE A 48 3.53 -10.30 5.94
CA ILE A 48 4.60 -11.12 5.35
C ILE A 48 5.85 -10.26 5.18
N LEU A 49 7.00 -10.82 5.57
CA LEU A 49 8.30 -10.19 5.35
C LEU A 49 8.92 -10.74 4.08
N ASP A 50 9.49 -9.86 3.25
CA ASP A 50 10.30 -10.27 2.11
C ASP A 50 11.78 -10.48 2.50
N ALA A 51 12.62 -10.84 1.52
CA ALA A 51 14.04 -11.10 1.72
C ALA A 51 14.84 -9.89 2.24
N LYS A 52 14.33 -8.66 2.05
CA LYS A 52 14.93 -7.41 2.56
C LYS A 52 14.26 -6.93 3.85
N SER A 53 13.49 -7.80 4.52
CA SER A 53 12.73 -7.49 5.74
C SER A 53 11.72 -6.35 5.56
N ARG A 54 11.25 -6.10 4.33
CA ARG A 54 10.15 -5.17 4.09
C ARG A 54 8.83 -5.85 4.43
N VAL A 55 7.94 -5.09 5.03
CA VAL A 55 6.61 -5.56 5.43
C VAL A 55 5.65 -5.43 4.26
N HIS A 56 4.98 -6.52 3.93
CA HIS A 56 3.92 -6.61 2.94
C HIS A 56 2.66 -7.17 3.61
N PHE A 57 1.49 -6.76 3.13
CA PHE A 57 0.21 -7.30 3.58
C PHE A 57 -0.46 -7.99 2.40
N VAL A 58 -0.86 -9.24 2.60
CA VAL A 58 -1.74 -9.95 1.68
C VAL A 58 -3.14 -9.97 2.26
N GLU A 59 -4.08 -9.42 1.53
CA GLU A 59 -5.49 -9.39 1.87
C GLU A 59 -6.21 -10.48 1.08
N ILE A 60 -7.04 -11.25 1.79
CA ILE A 60 -7.72 -12.43 1.30
C ILE A 60 -9.21 -12.27 1.58
N GLU A 61 -10.02 -12.27 0.53
CA GLU A 61 -11.48 -12.28 0.62
C GLU A 61 -12.01 -13.67 0.25
N LEU A 62 -12.83 -14.22 1.13
CA LEU A 62 -13.49 -15.52 1.02
C LEU A 62 -14.96 -15.29 0.67
N ASP A 63 -15.45 -16.04 -0.31
CA ASP A 63 -16.89 -16.12 -0.60
C ASP A 63 -17.47 -17.46 -0.16
N GLU A 64 -18.79 -17.63 -0.32
CA GLU A 64 -19.51 -18.85 0.07
C GLU A 64 -19.05 -20.12 -0.69
N THR A 65 -18.30 -19.96 -1.78
CA THR A 65 -17.78 -21.05 -2.59
C THR A 65 -16.43 -21.56 -2.11
N TYR A 66 -15.78 -20.85 -1.20
CA TYR A 66 -14.54 -21.29 -0.55
C TYR A 66 -14.75 -22.58 0.26
N PRO A 67 -13.80 -23.55 0.26
CA PRO A 67 -12.53 -23.58 -0.49
C PRO A 67 -12.64 -24.24 -1.89
N LYS A 68 -13.85 -24.49 -2.40
CA LYS A 68 -14.03 -25.13 -3.73
C LYS A 68 -13.53 -24.23 -4.85
N SER A 69 -13.63 -22.91 -4.67
CA SER A 69 -13.07 -21.89 -5.55
C SER A 69 -11.94 -21.13 -4.85
N PRO A 70 -10.99 -20.53 -5.60
CA PRO A 70 -9.95 -19.70 -5.00
C PRO A 70 -10.54 -18.48 -4.30
N PRO A 71 -9.94 -18.04 -3.18
CA PRO A 71 -10.25 -16.74 -2.61
C PRO A 71 -9.74 -15.61 -3.52
N ARG A 72 -10.28 -14.41 -3.35
CA ARG A 72 -9.70 -13.21 -3.98
C ARG A 72 -8.52 -12.74 -3.16
N VAL A 73 -7.46 -12.31 -3.84
CA VAL A 73 -6.22 -11.89 -3.21
C VAL A 73 -5.86 -10.49 -3.71
N SER A 74 -5.52 -9.60 -2.79
CA SER A 74 -4.98 -8.27 -3.10
C SER A 74 -3.83 -7.92 -2.17
N ALA A 75 -2.98 -6.99 -2.61
CA ALA A 75 -1.79 -6.53 -1.90
C ALA A 75 -1.24 -5.27 -2.59
N ASP A 76 -0.42 -4.49 -1.88
CA ASP A 76 0.31 -3.35 -2.44
C ASP A 76 1.53 -3.81 -3.26
N VAL A 77 1.27 -4.41 -4.42
CA VAL A 77 2.27 -4.94 -5.37
C VAL A 77 1.90 -4.48 -6.78
N PRO A 78 2.86 -4.38 -7.74
CA PRO A 78 2.57 -3.84 -9.08
C PRO A 78 1.56 -4.68 -9.86
N TYR A 79 1.46 -5.97 -9.55
CA TYR A 79 0.43 -6.87 -10.06
C TYR A 79 0.29 -8.07 -9.12
N ILE A 80 -0.90 -8.68 -9.09
CA ILE A 80 -1.18 -9.90 -8.32
C ILE A 80 -0.83 -11.14 -9.14
N PHE A 81 -0.27 -12.15 -8.48
CA PHE A 81 0.11 -13.42 -9.10
C PHE A 81 -1.12 -14.27 -9.46
N ASP A 82 -0.96 -15.12 -10.48
CA ASP A 82 -1.98 -16.12 -10.81
C ASP A 82 -2.02 -17.22 -9.73
N LEU A 83 -2.94 -17.08 -8.77
CA LEU A 83 -3.13 -18.04 -7.69
C LEU A 83 -3.45 -19.43 -8.25
N LYS A 84 -2.55 -20.39 -8.00
CA LYS A 84 -2.80 -21.80 -8.29
C LYS A 84 -3.62 -22.39 -7.16
N TRP A 85 -4.82 -22.84 -7.48
CA TRP A 85 -5.80 -23.30 -6.51
C TRP A 85 -6.41 -24.64 -6.91
N SER A 86 -6.65 -25.48 -5.91
CA SER A 86 -7.36 -26.75 -6.02
C SER A 86 -8.29 -26.93 -4.82
N LYS A 87 -9.17 -27.94 -4.86
CA LYS A 87 -10.11 -28.19 -3.75
C LYS A 87 -9.43 -28.59 -2.43
N SER A 88 -8.16 -28.98 -2.46
CA SER A 88 -7.37 -29.27 -1.26
C SER A 88 -6.47 -28.11 -0.84
N SER A 89 -6.50 -27.00 -1.58
CA SER A 89 -5.74 -25.80 -1.25
C SER A 89 -6.35 -25.08 -0.05
N ARG A 90 -5.48 -24.42 0.72
CA ARG A 90 -5.78 -23.76 1.99
C ARG A 90 -5.08 -22.40 2.06
N LEU A 91 -5.36 -21.58 3.07
CA LEU A 91 -4.78 -20.24 3.22
C LEU A 91 -3.24 -20.22 3.18
N LYS A 92 -2.59 -21.25 3.74
CA LYS A 92 -1.12 -21.39 3.68
C LYS A 92 -0.59 -21.43 2.25
N ASP A 93 -1.33 -21.98 1.30
CA ASP A 93 -0.92 -22.06 -0.09
C ASP A 93 -0.95 -20.68 -0.76
N VAL A 94 -1.90 -19.82 -0.36
CA VAL A 94 -1.94 -18.41 -0.78
C VAL A 94 -0.71 -17.69 -0.26
N VAL A 95 -0.43 -17.82 1.04
CA VAL A 95 0.72 -17.17 1.70
C VAL A 95 2.04 -17.62 1.09
N GLN A 96 2.22 -18.91 0.85
CA GLN A 96 3.43 -19.45 0.22
C GLN A 96 3.61 -18.97 -1.22
N GLN A 97 2.53 -18.91 -2.01
CA GLN A 97 2.61 -18.39 -3.38
C GLN A 97 2.88 -16.89 -3.40
N PHE A 98 2.30 -16.14 -2.47
CA PHE A 98 2.57 -14.71 -2.32
C PHE A 98 4.03 -14.46 -1.90
N GLN A 99 4.60 -15.25 -0.98
CA GLN A 99 6.02 -15.15 -0.63
C GLN A 99 6.94 -15.34 -1.86
N LYS A 100 6.68 -16.35 -2.69
CA LYS A 100 7.40 -16.55 -3.96
C LYS A 100 7.19 -15.40 -4.94
N HIS A 101 6.02 -14.77 -4.91
CA HIS A 101 5.75 -13.58 -5.71
C HIS A 101 6.60 -12.38 -5.27
N LEU A 102 6.70 -12.15 -3.95
CA LEU A 102 7.57 -11.12 -3.38
C LEU A 102 9.05 -11.33 -3.74
N GLU A 103 9.51 -12.58 -3.84
CA GLU A 103 10.88 -12.91 -4.28
C GLU A 103 11.15 -12.46 -5.73
N LYS A 104 10.18 -12.62 -6.64
CA LYS A 104 10.30 -12.18 -8.04
C LYS A 104 10.36 -10.67 -8.17
N LEU A 105 9.63 -9.96 -7.32
CA LEU A 105 9.53 -8.49 -7.34
C LEU A 105 10.73 -7.77 -6.70
N GLN A 106 11.73 -8.51 -6.18
CA GLN A 106 12.89 -7.91 -5.52
C GLN A 106 13.69 -7.00 -6.46
N GLU A 107 13.89 -7.38 -7.73
CA GLU A 107 14.63 -6.56 -8.69
C GLU A 107 13.85 -5.29 -9.04
N PHE A 108 12.52 -5.38 -9.15
CA PHE A 108 11.65 -4.25 -9.42
C PHE A 108 11.76 -3.19 -8.31
N TRP A 109 11.56 -3.58 -7.05
CA TRP A 109 11.67 -2.61 -5.96
C TRP A 109 13.08 -2.07 -5.77
N SER A 110 14.11 -2.89 -5.99
CA SER A 110 15.50 -2.40 -5.92
C SER A 110 15.78 -1.35 -6.99
N THR A 111 15.24 -1.56 -8.19
CA THR A 111 15.34 -0.60 -9.30
C THR A 111 14.64 0.72 -8.97
N LEU A 112 13.43 0.66 -8.39
CA LEU A 112 12.72 1.85 -7.95
C LEU A 112 13.46 2.57 -6.82
N ASP A 113 13.96 1.84 -5.82
CA ASP A 113 14.75 2.41 -4.71
C ASP A 113 16.01 3.14 -5.26
N ASP A 114 16.67 2.58 -6.29
CA ASP A 114 17.82 3.20 -6.96
C ASP A 114 17.42 4.46 -7.76
N ILE A 115 16.29 4.44 -8.46
CA ILE A 115 15.74 5.62 -9.14
C ILE A 115 15.44 6.73 -8.13
N ASP A 116 14.71 6.40 -7.06
CA ASP A 116 14.28 7.34 -6.02
C ASP A 116 15.48 7.97 -5.30
N LYS A 117 16.59 7.23 -5.19
CA LYS A 117 17.84 7.72 -4.60
C LYS A 117 18.70 8.56 -5.56
N SER A 118 18.72 8.21 -6.84
CA SER A 118 19.69 8.78 -7.80
C SER A 118 19.15 9.92 -8.66
N LEU A 119 17.83 9.97 -8.87
CA LEU A 119 17.16 10.92 -9.75
C LEU A 119 16.27 11.86 -8.93
N TRP A 120 16.08 13.09 -9.41
CA TRP A 120 15.13 14.02 -8.78
C TRP A 120 13.70 13.61 -9.14
N VAL A 121 13.14 12.70 -8.34
CA VAL A 121 11.73 12.29 -8.40
C VAL A 121 10.86 13.37 -7.77
N VAL A 122 9.86 13.83 -8.52
CA VAL A 122 8.89 14.87 -8.12
C VAL A 122 7.58 14.24 -7.67
N ASP A 123 7.20 13.14 -8.32
CA ASP A 123 5.98 12.39 -8.01
C ASP A 123 6.22 10.88 -8.24
N PRO A 124 5.73 10.00 -7.35
CA PRO A 124 5.04 10.29 -6.08
C PRO A 124 6.02 10.77 -4.98
N LYS A 125 5.54 11.63 -4.06
CA LYS A 125 6.33 12.04 -2.87
C LYS A 125 6.53 10.89 -1.87
N GLN A 126 5.55 9.99 -1.78
CA GLN A 126 5.58 8.79 -0.95
C GLN A 126 5.14 7.60 -1.81
N PRO A 127 6.07 6.94 -2.52
CA PRO A 127 5.73 5.83 -3.39
C PRO A 127 5.21 4.62 -2.59
N SER A 128 4.07 4.07 -3.02
CA SER A 128 3.65 2.73 -2.61
C SER A 128 4.46 1.65 -3.34
N ARG A 129 4.36 0.40 -2.89
CA ARG A 129 5.06 -0.73 -3.52
C ARG A 129 4.38 -1.24 -4.80
N SER A 130 3.14 -0.82 -5.06
CA SER A 130 2.44 -1.03 -6.34
C SER A 130 2.78 -0.02 -7.44
N MET A 131 3.29 1.17 -7.08
CA MET A 131 3.53 2.25 -8.05
C MET A 131 4.71 1.95 -8.99
N CYS A 132 4.41 1.74 -10.27
CA CYS A 132 5.36 1.45 -11.33
C CYS A 132 5.87 2.68 -12.10
N CYS A 133 5.37 3.88 -11.80
CA CYS A 133 5.78 5.11 -12.47
C CYS A 133 6.55 6.06 -11.56
N ARG A 134 7.41 6.89 -12.17
CA ARG A 134 8.15 7.98 -11.53
C ARG A 134 8.18 9.21 -12.44
N GLN A 135 7.77 10.36 -11.92
CA GLN A 135 7.97 11.65 -12.57
C GLN A 135 9.30 12.24 -12.14
N ILE A 136 10.21 12.42 -13.09
CA ILE A 136 11.57 12.91 -12.82
C ILE A 136 11.72 14.31 -13.42
N ASN A 137 12.32 15.21 -12.64
CA ASN A 137 12.76 16.52 -13.12
C ASN A 137 14.01 16.35 -14.00
N ILE A 138 13.94 16.84 -15.24
CA ILE A 138 15.05 16.79 -16.19
C ILE A 138 15.63 18.17 -16.50
N GLY A 139 15.21 19.21 -15.77
CA GLY A 139 15.65 20.60 -15.90
C GLY A 139 14.85 21.40 -16.93
N ASN A 140 15.06 22.72 -16.96
CA ASN A 140 14.43 23.66 -17.90
C ASN A 140 12.89 23.53 -17.97
N ASP A 141 12.24 23.45 -16.80
CA ASP A 141 10.79 23.28 -16.66
C ASP A 141 10.23 22.06 -17.42
N CYS A 142 11.06 21.03 -17.59
CA CYS A 142 10.70 19.79 -18.23
C CYS A 142 10.75 18.61 -17.25
N TYR A 143 9.85 17.66 -17.46
CA TYR A 143 9.74 16.43 -16.69
C TYR A 143 9.63 15.24 -17.62
N ILE A 144 10.08 14.09 -17.15
CA ILE A 144 9.86 12.79 -17.79
C ILE A 144 9.11 11.89 -16.82
N MET A 145 7.96 11.39 -17.25
CA MET A 145 7.25 10.31 -16.58
C MET A 145 7.80 8.99 -17.14
N LEU A 146 8.47 8.19 -16.30
CA LEU A 146 8.92 6.85 -16.63
C LEU A 146 7.90 5.82 -16.14
N TYR A 147 7.65 4.79 -16.95
CA TYR A 147 6.86 3.62 -16.59
C TYR A 147 7.79 2.41 -16.58
N ILE A 148 8.04 1.88 -15.39
CA ILE A 148 8.98 0.78 -15.14
C ILE A 148 8.20 -0.52 -15.24
N ASN A 149 8.65 -1.41 -16.13
CA ASN A 149 8.06 -2.75 -16.25
C ASN A 149 8.43 -3.58 -15.01
N ALA A 150 7.43 -4.09 -14.28
CA ALA A 150 7.67 -4.89 -13.08
C ALA A 150 8.32 -6.26 -13.36
N ASP A 151 8.10 -6.84 -14.54
CA ASP A 151 8.68 -8.12 -14.94
C ASP A 151 10.09 -7.99 -15.53
N ASP A 152 10.42 -6.83 -16.08
CA ASP A 152 11.74 -6.51 -16.63
C ASP A 152 12.16 -5.08 -16.27
N PRO A 153 12.44 -4.82 -14.98
CA PRO A 153 12.63 -3.46 -14.45
C PRO A 153 13.88 -2.76 -14.97
N LYS A 154 14.83 -3.49 -15.55
CA LYS A 154 16.02 -2.92 -16.18
C LYS A 154 15.88 -2.67 -17.68
N SER A 155 14.75 -3.03 -18.29
CA SER A 155 14.46 -2.70 -19.69
C SER A 155 14.32 -1.19 -19.91
N LEU A 156 14.40 -0.75 -21.17
CA LEU A 156 14.15 0.64 -21.53
C LEU A 156 12.71 1.00 -21.12
N PRO A 157 12.50 1.93 -20.17
CA PRO A 157 11.15 2.27 -19.73
C PRO A 157 10.38 2.97 -20.83
N GLU A 158 9.07 2.75 -20.86
CA GLU A 158 8.18 3.65 -21.58
C GLU A 158 8.23 5.03 -20.92
N CYS A 159 8.10 6.09 -21.71
CA CYS A 159 8.19 7.43 -21.16
C CYS A 159 7.23 8.43 -21.80
N ARG A 160 6.88 9.46 -21.02
CA ARG A 160 6.13 10.62 -21.47
C ARG A 160 6.84 11.89 -21.01
N PHE A 161 7.19 12.74 -21.96
CA PHE A 161 7.77 14.06 -21.69
C PHE A 161 6.68 15.10 -21.41
N MET A 162 6.96 16.03 -20.51
CA MET A 162 6.10 17.14 -20.09
C MET A 162 6.93 18.41 -20.05
N GLY A 163 6.41 19.52 -20.58
CA GLY A 163 7.13 20.80 -20.67
C GLY A 163 6.72 21.60 -21.92
N PRO A 164 7.44 22.69 -22.26
CA PRO A 164 7.18 23.47 -23.46
C PRO A 164 7.27 22.64 -24.74
N GLY A 165 6.27 22.75 -25.63
CA GLY A 165 6.12 21.91 -26.83
C GLY A 165 7.39 21.75 -27.68
N PRO A 166 8.06 22.86 -28.10
CA PRO A 166 9.28 22.77 -28.90
C PRO A 166 10.42 22.00 -28.20
N VAL A 167 10.53 22.12 -26.88
CA VAL A 167 11.54 21.43 -26.07
C VAL A 167 11.21 19.94 -25.98
N VAL A 168 9.95 19.61 -25.69
CA VAL A 168 9.44 18.23 -25.63
C VAL A 168 9.64 17.49 -26.96
N ASP A 169 9.36 18.14 -28.09
CA ASP A 169 9.55 17.54 -29.42
C ASP A 169 11.02 17.32 -29.76
N SER A 170 11.92 18.15 -29.23
CA SER A 170 13.37 17.91 -29.29
C SER A 170 13.77 16.69 -28.45
N LEU A 171 13.34 16.65 -27.19
CA LEU A 171 13.63 15.54 -26.27
C LEU A 171 13.13 14.19 -26.81
N ARG A 172 11.93 14.16 -27.40
CA ARG A 172 11.38 12.94 -28.03
C ARG A 172 12.26 12.44 -29.17
N ARG A 173 12.74 13.34 -30.04
CA ARG A 173 13.65 12.98 -31.15
C ARG A 173 14.99 12.46 -30.64
N ILE A 174 15.56 13.10 -29.61
CA ILE A 174 16.83 12.68 -28.99
C ILE A 174 16.66 11.29 -28.36
N TRP A 175 15.60 11.08 -27.57
CA TRP A 175 15.28 9.79 -26.96
C TRP A 175 15.13 8.68 -28.00
N GLN A 176 14.35 8.91 -29.05
CA GLN A 176 14.15 7.93 -30.14
C GLN A 176 15.48 7.57 -30.81
N ARG A 177 16.30 8.57 -31.15
CA ARG A 177 17.64 8.37 -31.75
C ARG A 177 18.55 7.55 -30.84
N ASN A 178 18.49 7.79 -29.54
CA ASN A 178 19.41 7.22 -28.57
C ASN A 178 18.93 5.95 -27.89
N SER A 179 17.67 5.54 -28.06
CA SER A 179 17.05 4.37 -27.41
C SER A 179 17.92 3.10 -27.43
N ARG A 180 18.64 2.87 -28.53
CA ARG A 180 19.57 1.73 -28.71
C ARG A 180 20.81 1.76 -27.80
N LYS A 181 21.12 2.90 -27.18
CA LYS A 181 22.23 3.07 -26.23
C LYS A 181 21.87 2.59 -24.82
N TRP A 182 20.60 2.27 -24.56
CA TRP A 182 20.17 1.74 -23.27
C TRP A 182 20.80 0.38 -22.99
N THR A 183 21.35 0.23 -21.79
CA THR A 183 21.94 -1.04 -21.34
C THR A 183 21.47 -1.38 -19.93
N LYS A 184 21.06 -2.63 -19.69
CA LYS A 184 20.56 -3.10 -18.38
C LYS A 184 21.62 -3.06 -17.27
N ASP A 185 22.89 -3.04 -17.63
CA ASP A 185 24.01 -3.08 -16.69
C ASP A 185 24.42 -1.70 -16.16
N LYS A 186 23.83 -0.62 -16.69
CA LYS A 186 24.13 0.75 -16.26
C LYS A 186 23.09 1.27 -15.27
N PRO A 187 23.49 2.12 -14.31
CA PRO A 187 22.56 2.83 -13.45
C PRO A 187 21.55 3.66 -14.27
N TYR A 188 20.32 3.77 -13.74
CA TYR A 188 19.25 4.55 -14.39
C TYR A 188 19.67 6.00 -14.66
N LEU A 189 20.30 6.67 -13.68
CA LEU A 189 20.81 8.04 -13.86
C LEU A 189 21.72 8.18 -15.09
N GLU A 190 22.68 7.28 -15.26
CA GLU A 190 23.62 7.30 -16.37
C GLU A 190 22.93 7.02 -17.71
N ASN A 191 22.02 6.03 -17.71
CA ASN A 191 21.25 5.71 -18.90
C ASN A 191 20.38 6.91 -19.34
N ILE A 192 19.61 7.51 -18.42
CA ILE A 192 18.71 8.63 -18.77
C ILE A 192 19.52 9.86 -19.20
N ALA A 193 20.62 10.18 -18.51
CA ALA A 193 21.52 11.27 -18.92
C ALA A 193 22.11 11.03 -20.32
N CYS A 194 22.52 9.80 -20.61
CA CYS A 194 23.04 9.40 -21.93
C CYS A 194 21.95 9.49 -23.01
N LEU A 195 20.73 9.04 -22.71
CA LEU A 195 19.61 9.07 -23.64
C LEU A 195 19.20 10.51 -23.98
N LEU A 196 19.19 11.40 -22.99
CA LEU A 196 18.78 12.80 -23.16
C LEU A 196 19.91 13.75 -23.58
N GLU A 197 21.16 13.26 -23.61
CA GLU A 197 22.36 14.07 -23.92
C GLU A 197 22.49 15.30 -23.03
N THR A 198 22.06 15.18 -21.77
CA THR A 198 22.07 16.27 -20.80
C THR A 198 22.49 15.79 -19.42
N GLN A 199 22.99 16.71 -18.61
CA GLN A 199 23.17 16.47 -17.19
C GLN A 199 21.83 16.61 -16.49
N LEU A 200 21.50 15.64 -15.64
CA LEU A 200 20.25 15.64 -14.90
C LEU A 200 20.40 16.40 -13.58
N PRO A 201 19.37 17.17 -13.17
CA PRO A 201 19.31 17.72 -11.83
C PRO A 201 19.47 16.62 -10.77
N ARG A 202 20.23 16.91 -9.73
CA ARG A 202 20.37 16.01 -8.58
C ARG A 202 19.18 16.17 -7.64
N PRO A 203 18.82 15.13 -6.88
CA PRO A 203 17.88 15.26 -5.77
C PRO A 203 18.30 16.41 -4.85
N ILE A 204 17.35 17.26 -4.45
CA ILE A 204 17.60 18.26 -3.41
C ILE A 204 17.66 17.49 -2.09
N ASP A 205 18.76 17.62 -1.35
CA ASP A 205 18.86 17.08 0.00
C ASP A 205 17.87 17.87 0.88
N VAL A 206 16.76 17.25 1.27
CA VAL A 206 15.67 17.86 2.06
C VAL A 206 16.08 18.05 3.52
N GLN A 207 17.30 18.56 3.76
CA GLN A 207 17.73 19.05 5.07
C GLN A 207 17.86 20.58 5.13
N LYS A 208 17.62 21.31 4.04
CA LYS A 208 17.67 22.79 4.06
C LYS A 208 16.70 23.44 3.06
N ASN A 209 15.40 23.43 3.37
CA ASN A 209 14.50 24.58 3.15
C ASN A 209 13.06 24.22 3.54
N ASP A 210 12.73 24.36 4.82
CA ASP A 210 11.35 24.54 5.28
C ASP A 210 10.85 25.97 4.99
N GLN A 211 11.07 26.45 3.77
CA GLN A 211 10.48 27.71 3.32
C GLN A 211 9.81 27.50 1.95
N GLN A 212 8.48 27.51 2.02
CA GLN A 212 7.53 27.63 0.94
C GLN A 212 7.42 26.43 -0.02
N MET A 213 6.85 25.34 0.49
CA MET A 213 5.96 24.53 -0.34
C MET A 213 4.57 24.59 0.28
N MET A 214 3.68 25.37 -0.34
CA MET A 214 2.24 25.40 -0.02
C MET A 214 1.64 24.06 -0.45
N SER A 215 1.79 23.07 0.43
CA SER A 215 1.10 21.79 0.36
C SER A 215 -0.36 22.06 0.72
N TRP A 216 -1.26 22.04 -0.26
CA TRP A 216 -2.69 21.97 0.01
C TRP A 216 -3.00 20.54 0.45
N GLU A 217 -2.76 20.24 1.72
CA GLU A 217 -3.21 18.98 2.31
C GLU A 217 -4.73 19.06 2.49
N LEU A 218 -5.46 18.33 1.64
CA LEU A 218 -6.85 17.98 1.92
C LEU A 218 -6.84 17.00 3.09
N THR A 219 -7.11 17.50 4.29
CA THR A 219 -7.36 16.66 5.46
C THR A 219 -8.75 16.05 5.31
N VAL A 220 -8.82 14.75 5.04
CA VAL A 220 -10.07 13.99 5.13
C VAL A 220 -10.18 13.48 6.55
N GLU A 221 -11.05 14.09 7.35
CA GLU A 221 -11.42 13.56 8.67
C GLU A 221 -12.36 12.36 8.45
N ALA A 222 -11.87 11.17 8.81
CA ALA A 222 -12.69 9.97 8.88
C ALA A 222 -12.87 9.61 10.36
N GLU A 223 -14.10 9.68 10.87
CA GLU A 223 -14.46 9.10 12.16
C GLU A 223 -14.47 7.57 12.05
N LEU A 224 -13.63 6.92 12.85
CA LEU A 224 -13.61 5.46 13.01
C LEU A 224 -14.41 5.09 14.25
N THR A 225 -15.64 4.61 14.06
CA THR A 225 -16.44 3.99 15.13
C THR A 225 -16.00 2.54 15.30
N ILE A 226 -15.40 2.21 16.45
CA ILE A 226 -15.03 0.83 16.82
C ILE A 226 -16.09 0.29 17.77
N ASP A 227 -16.96 -0.60 17.29
CA ASP A 227 -17.88 -1.35 18.14
C ASP A 227 -17.17 -2.59 18.71
N VAL A 228 -16.90 -2.59 20.02
CA VAL A 228 -16.39 -3.77 20.73
C VAL A 228 -17.57 -4.57 21.27
N ILE A 229 -17.89 -5.70 20.62
CA ILE A 229 -18.88 -6.64 21.14
C ILE A 229 -18.19 -7.57 22.14
N ILE A 230 -18.35 -7.29 23.44
CA ILE A 230 -17.99 -8.23 24.49
C ILE A 230 -19.14 -9.24 24.62
N LEU A 231 -18.86 -10.51 24.31
CA LEU A 231 -19.75 -11.65 24.57
C LEU A 231 -19.87 -11.86 26.09
N LEU A 232 -20.68 -11.01 26.74
CA LEU A 232 -21.46 -11.20 27.97
C LEU A 232 -22.06 -9.84 28.36
N ALA A 233 -23.27 -9.58 27.87
CA ALA A 233 -24.30 -8.68 28.40
C ALA A 233 -24.03 -7.18 28.66
N ILE A 234 -22.99 -6.53 28.11
CA ILE A 234 -22.88 -5.05 28.13
C ILE A 234 -22.34 -4.55 26.79
N ARG A 235 -23.15 -3.78 26.04
CA ARG A 235 -22.64 -2.96 24.93
C ARG A 235 -21.93 -1.74 25.53
N LEU A 236 -20.64 -1.60 25.26
CA LEU A 236 -19.87 -0.40 25.62
C LEU A 236 -19.53 0.34 24.33
N SER A 237 -20.18 1.48 24.09
CA SER A 237 -19.79 2.39 23.01
C SER A 237 -18.87 3.45 23.59
N ILE A 238 -17.60 3.47 23.16
CA ILE A 238 -16.63 4.50 23.53
C ILE A 238 -16.55 5.50 22.38
N ALA A 239 -17.07 6.72 22.59
CA ALA A 239 -16.87 7.83 21.68
C ALA A 239 -15.66 8.65 22.13
N PHE A 240 -14.69 8.86 21.23
CA PHE A 240 -13.57 9.77 21.47
C PHE A 240 -13.90 11.12 20.84
N ALA A 241 -14.05 12.15 21.67
CA ALA A 241 -14.12 13.53 21.19
C ALA A 241 -12.74 14.20 21.38
N LEU A 242 -12.02 14.44 20.28
CA LEU A 242 -10.83 15.29 20.29
C LEU A 242 -11.28 16.73 20.08
N GLY A 243 -11.41 17.50 21.16
CA GLY A 243 -11.63 18.93 21.08
C GLY A 243 -10.33 19.67 20.84
N THR A 244 -10.13 20.26 19.65
CA THR A 244 -9.07 21.26 19.43
C THR A 244 -9.69 22.66 19.52
N GLY A 245 -9.18 23.47 20.45
CA GLY A 245 -9.53 24.88 20.56
C GLY A 245 -8.39 25.75 20.05
N CYS A 246 -8.68 26.69 19.15
CA CYS A 246 -7.76 27.78 18.83
C CYS A 246 -8.10 29.01 19.67
N VAL A 247 -7.12 29.53 20.43
CA VAL A 247 -7.20 30.88 21.00
C VAL A 247 -6.23 31.77 20.22
N PRO A 248 -6.67 32.89 19.63
CA PRO A 248 -5.75 33.83 19.00
C PRO A 248 -5.02 34.62 20.10
N SER A 249 -3.70 34.50 20.18
CA SER A 249 -2.87 35.34 21.06
C SER A 249 -2.03 36.32 20.23
N PRO A 250 -2.04 37.63 20.56
CA PRO A 250 -1.19 38.61 19.92
C PRO A 250 0.21 38.63 20.56
N GLN A 251 1.21 38.36 19.73
CA GLN A 251 2.64 38.73 19.84
C GLN A 251 3.46 38.33 21.09
N GLN A 252 4.63 37.78 20.74
CA GLN A 252 5.91 37.72 21.46
C GLN A 252 6.08 36.70 22.61
N GLY A 253 6.86 35.66 22.28
CA GLY A 253 7.81 35.05 23.21
C GLY A 253 7.32 33.84 24.00
N SER A 254 8.15 32.79 23.96
CA SER A 254 8.19 31.60 24.84
C SER A 254 7.16 30.47 24.63
N HIS A 255 7.71 29.31 24.25
CA HIS A 255 7.29 27.92 24.46
C HIS A 255 5.80 27.62 24.77
N SER A 256 5.12 26.98 23.81
CA SER A 256 3.88 26.23 24.08
C SER A 256 4.24 24.88 24.72
N MET A 257 3.72 24.66 25.93
CA MET A 257 3.72 23.37 26.61
C MET A 257 2.38 22.70 26.32
N PHE A 258 2.38 21.58 25.58
CA PHE A 258 1.15 20.83 25.30
C PHE A 258 0.80 19.93 26.49
N TYR A 259 -0.38 20.13 27.07
CA TYR A 259 -1.00 19.14 27.95
C TYR A 259 -2.01 18.32 27.15
N SER A 260 -1.81 17.00 27.13
CA SER A 260 -2.84 16.04 26.72
C SER A 260 -3.64 15.68 27.97
N GLY A 261 -4.90 16.12 28.02
CA GLY A 261 -5.85 15.73 29.06
C GLY A 261 -6.85 14.73 28.49
N ILE A 262 -6.89 13.51 29.02
CA ILE A 262 -7.96 12.56 28.75
C ILE A 262 -9.19 12.99 29.54
N VAL A 263 -10.23 13.47 28.87
CA VAL A 263 -11.55 13.68 29.51
C VAL A 263 -12.37 12.41 29.33
N HIS A 264 -12.46 11.59 30.39
CA HIS A 264 -13.40 10.49 30.43
C HIS A 264 -14.81 11.03 30.67
N THR A 265 -15.70 10.88 29.69
CA THR A 265 -17.14 10.97 29.96
C THR A 265 -17.72 9.57 29.87
N VAL A 266 -18.00 8.95 31.02
CA VAL A 266 -18.74 7.69 31.10
C VAL A 266 -20.22 8.04 31.18
N GLN A 267 -20.96 7.78 30.11
CA GLN A 267 -22.42 7.76 30.17
C GLN A 267 -22.87 6.31 30.29
N SER A 268 -23.17 5.88 31.51
CA SER A 268 -23.89 4.62 31.75
C SER A 268 -25.38 4.89 31.58
N GLN A 269 -26.01 4.31 30.56
CA GLN A 269 -27.45 4.08 30.57
C GLN A 269 -27.70 2.64 31.03
N LEU A 270 -28.24 2.51 32.24
CA LEU A 270 -28.81 1.27 32.75
C LEU A 270 -30.18 1.08 32.10
N LEU A 271 -30.35 -0.02 31.36
CA LEU A 271 -31.62 -0.67 31.09
C LEU A 271 -31.45 -2.16 31.34
#